data_AF-A0A6N3R9U4-F1
#
_entry.id   AF-A0A6N3R9U4-F1
#
_cell.length_a   1.000
_cell.length_b   1.000
_cell.length_c   1.000
_cell.angle_alpha   90.00
_cell.angle_beta   90.00
_cell.angle_gamma   90.00
#
_symmetry.space_group_name_H-M   'P 1'
#
loop_
_entity.id
_entity.type
_entity.pdbx_description
1 polymer ?
#
loop_
_entity_poly.entity_id
_entity_poly.type
_entity_poly.pdbx_seq_one_letter_code
_entity_poly.pdbx_strand_id
1 'polypeptide(L)' 'SISEGASRLSLPEGTLGQWVTAARKGLGTPGSRTVAELESEILQLRKALNEARLERDILKKQQRILHRSR' A
#
# COMPACT_ATOMS: atom_id res chain seq x y z
N SER A 1 22.09 23.68 1.46
CA SER A 1 22.65 22.78 2.52
C SER A 1 21.52 22.29 3.44
N ILE A 2 21.77 21.39 4.41
CA ILE A 2 20.73 21.00 5.41
C ILE A 2 20.32 22.23 6.23
N SER A 3 21.27 23.04 6.71
CA SER A 3 21.04 24.33 7.37
C SER A 3 20.08 25.27 6.62
N GLU A 4 20.28 25.45 5.32
CA GLU A 4 19.42 26.31 4.49
C GLU A 4 18.00 25.74 4.34
N GLY A 5 17.89 24.42 4.14
CA GLY A 5 16.59 23.74 4.09
C GLY A 5 15.84 23.82 5.42
N ALA A 6 16.56 23.68 6.53
CA ALA A 6 16.01 23.76 7.88
C ALA A 6 15.48 25.16 8.18
N SER A 7 16.22 26.20 7.78
CA SER A 7 15.81 27.60 7.89
C SER A 7 14.53 27.91 7.10
N ARG A 8 14.43 27.44 5.85
CA ARG A 8 13.21 27.64 5.01
C ARG A 8 11.97 26.97 5.61
N LEU A 9 12.16 25.86 6.30
CA LEU A 9 11.09 25.08 6.92
C LEU A 9 10.83 25.47 8.38
N SER A 10 11.59 26.41 8.94
CA SER A 10 11.53 26.77 10.36
C SER A 10 11.70 25.56 11.31
N LEU A 11 12.64 24.68 10.98
CA LEU A 11 12.96 23.47 11.77
C LEU A 11 14.39 23.52 12.31
N PRO A 12 14.68 22.85 13.44
CA PRO A 12 16.07 22.62 13.86
C PRO A 12 16.84 21.82 12.81
N GLU A 13 18.10 22.20 12.54
CA GLU A 13 18.95 21.52 11.55
C GLU A 13 19.11 20.03 11.86
N GLY A 14 19.21 19.67 13.15
CA GLY A 14 19.29 18.28 13.60
C GLY A 14 18.04 17.47 13.27
N THR A 15 16.85 18.07 13.33
CA THR A 15 15.59 17.41 12.98
C THR A 15 15.54 17.12 11.48
N LEU A 16 15.89 18.10 10.66
CA LEU A 16 15.94 17.90 9.21
C LEU A 16 17.02 16.88 8.82
N GLY A 17 18.18 16.93 9.47
CA GLY A 17 19.25 15.95 9.30
C GLY A 17 18.79 14.52 9.60
N GLN A 18 18.09 14.32 10.73
CA GLN A 18 17.52 13.03 11.11
C GLN A 18 16.50 12.52 10.07
N TRP A 19 15.61 13.37 9.57
CA TRP A 19 14.64 12.99 8.55
C TRP A 19 15.31 12.62 7.22
N VAL A 20 16.34 13.37 6.81
CA VAL A 20 17.12 13.05 5.60
C VAL A 20 17.86 11.73 5.76
N THR A 21 18.46 11.45 6.92
CA THR A 21 19.09 10.15 7.19
C THR A 21 18.08 9.01 7.18
N ALA A 22 16.91 9.20 7.79
CA ALA A 22 15.83 8.20 7.79
C ALA A 22 15.37 7.90 6.35
N ALA A 23 15.08 8.95 5.57
CA ALA A 23 14.68 8.82 4.17
C ALA A 23 15.75 8.09 3.32
N ARG A 24 17.04 8.39 3.51
CA ARG A 24 18.15 7.70 2.83
C ARG A 24 18.25 6.21 3.19
N LYS A 25 17.85 5.85 4.42
CA LYS A 25 17.79 4.45 4.86
C LYS A 25 16.50 3.74 4.43
N GLY A 26 15.62 4.41 3.69
CA GLY A 26 14.28 3.89 3.37
C GLY A 26 13.38 3.75 4.59
N LEU A 27 13.76 4.36 5.71
CA LEU A 27 12.94 4.41 6.92
C LEU A 27 11.90 5.51 6.69
N GLY A 28 10.65 5.10 6.53
CA GLY A 28 9.53 6.02 6.39
C GLY A 28 9.43 7.00 7.56
N THR A 29 8.66 8.06 7.38
CA THR A 29 8.33 8.97 8.47
C THR A 29 7.69 8.18 9.63
N PRO A 30 8.03 8.48 10.90
CA PRO A 30 7.37 7.86 12.04
C PRO A 30 5.84 8.02 11.92
N GLY A 31 5.12 6.91 11.93
CA GLY A 31 3.66 6.88 11.81
C GLY A 31 3.11 6.67 10.39
N SER A 32 3.95 6.63 9.34
CA SER A 32 3.52 6.26 7.98
C SER A 32 3.69 4.76 7.74
N ARG A 33 2.72 4.16 7.04
CA ARG A 33 2.88 2.82 6.45
C ARG A 33 4.03 2.85 5.45
N THR A 34 4.88 1.85 5.51
CA THR A 34 6.04 1.69 4.60
C THR A 34 5.58 1.22 3.22
N VAL A 35 6.43 1.42 2.21
CA VAL A 35 6.16 0.93 0.85
C VAL A 35 6.04 -0.59 0.82
N ALA A 36 6.90 -1.31 1.55
CA ALA A 36 6.87 -2.77 1.61
C ALA A 36 5.56 -3.31 2.21
N GLU A 37 5.03 -2.66 3.24
CA GLU A 37 3.72 -3.02 3.81
C GLU A 37 2.59 -2.82 2.80
N LEU A 38 2.60 -1.70 2.07
CA LEU A 38 1.62 -1.43 1.01
C LEU A 38 1.72 -2.44 -0.15
N GLU A 39 2.93 -2.79 -0.58
CA GLU A 39 3.15 -3.80 -1.62
C GLU A 39 2.64 -5.18 -1.20
N SER A 40 2.88 -5.59 0.05
CA SER A 40 2.35 -6.82 0.63
C SER A 40 0.82 -6.83 0.64
N GLU A 41 0.19 -5.73 1.07
CA GLU A 41 -1.27 -5.60 1.07
C GLU A 41 -1.85 -5.65 -0.34
N ILE A 42 -1.24 -4.97 -1.31
CA ILE A 42 -1.65 -5.03 -2.73
C ILE A 42 -1.59 -6.48 -3.24
N LEU A 43 -0.55 -7.22 -2.89
CA LEU A 43 -0.41 -8.62 -3.30
C LEU A 43 -1.54 -9.49 -2.71
N GLN A 44 -1.83 -9.33 -1.42
CA GLN A 44 -2.91 -10.07 -0.75
C GLN A 44 -4.29 -9.71 -1.32
N LEU A 45 -4.56 -8.42 -1.53
CA LEU A 45 -5.82 -7.95 -2.10
C LEU A 45 -6.04 -8.45 -3.53
N ARG A 46 -4.98 -8.49 -4.36
CA ARG A 46 -5.05 -9.05 -5.72
C ARG A 46 -5.40 -10.54 -5.69
N LYS A 47 -4.83 -11.30 -4.75
CA LYS A 47 -5.14 -12.72 -4.57
C LYS A 47 -6.61 -12.91 -4.16
N ALA A 48 -7.06 -12.24 -3.10
CA ALA A 48 -8.43 -12.34 -2.60
C ALA A 48 -9.46 -11.91 -3.66
N LEU A 49 -9.15 -10.86 -4.43
CA LEU A 49 -10.02 -10.41 -5.52
C LEU A 49 -10.17 -11.47 -6.62
N ASN A 50 -9.09 -12.16 -6.97
CA ASN A 50 -9.14 -13.22 -7.97
C ASN A 50 -9.94 -14.43 -7.48
N GLU A 51 -9.76 -14.83 -6.22
CA GLU A 51 -10.54 -15.91 -5.58
C GLU A 51 -12.04 -15.57 -5.59
N ALA A 52 -12.42 -14.39 -5.12
CA ALA A 52 -13.82 -13.94 -5.11
C ALA A 52 -14.45 -13.88 -6.52
N ARG A 53 -13.66 -13.53 -7.55
CA ARG A 53 -14.11 -13.55 -8.95
C ARG A 53 -14.39 -14.97 -9.43
N LEU A 54 -13.50 -15.91 -9.12
CA LEU A 54 -13.68 -17.33 -9.48
C LEU A 54 -14.94 -17.91 -8.82
N GLU A 55 -15.11 -17.69 -7.52
CA GLU A 55 -16.30 -18.13 -6.78
C GLU A 55 -17.59 -17.60 -7.40
N ARG A 56 -17.63 -16.29 -7.66
CA ARG A 56 -18.78 -15.65 -8.33
C ARG A 56 -19.07 -16.28 -9.70
N ASP A 57 -18.03 -16.56 -10.48
CA ASP A 57 -18.20 -17.10 -11.84
C ASP A 57 -18.69 -18.55 -11.82
N ILE A 58 -18.25 -19.35 -10.84
CA ILE A 58 -18.81 -20.69 -10.56
C ILE A 58 -20.30 -20.57 -10.24
N LEU A 59 -20.67 -19.71 -9.28
CA LEU A 59 -22.07 -19.53 -8.88
C LEU A 59 -22.95 -19.08 -10.05
N LYS A 60 -22.48 -18.12 -10.85
CA LYS A 60 -23.19 -17.69 -12.06
C LYS A 60 -23.36 -18.82 -13.08
N LYS A 61 -22.36 -19.67 -13.26
CA LYS A 61 -22.45 -20.82 -14.17
C LYS A 61 -23.51 -21.81 -13.67
N GLN A 62 -23.51 -22.14 -12.37
CA GLN A 62 -24.51 -23.02 -11.76
C GLN A 62 -25.93 -22.45 -11.90
N GLN A 63 -26.09 -21.16 -11.64
CA GLN A 63 -27.38 -20.47 -11.81
C GLN A 63 -27.89 -20.59 -13.25
N ARG A 64 -27.03 -20.37 -14.26
CA ARG A 64 -27.42 -20.51 -15.68
C ARG A 64 -27.85 -21.93 -16.03
N ILE A 65 -27.16 -22.94 -15.52
CA ILE A 65 -27.52 -24.35 -15.74
C ILE A 65 -28.91 -24.62 -15.14
N LEU A 66 -29.14 -24.21 -13.88
CA LEU A 66 -30.41 -24.40 -13.20
C LEU A 66 -31.58 -23.74 -13.94
N HIS A 67 -31.40 -22.53 -14.48
CA HIS A 67 -32.45 -21.83 -15.23
C HIS A 67 -32.77 -22.50 -16.57
N ARG A 68 -31.78 -23.15 -17.21
CA ARG A 68 -31.97 -23.84 -18.49
C ARG A 68 -32.67 -25.20 -18.33
N SER A 69 -32.62 -25.79 -17.14
CA SER A 69 -33.23 -27.09 -16.83
C SER A 69 -34.69 -26.98 -16.34
N ARG A 70 -35.27 -25.78 -16.27
CA ARG A 70 -36.68 -25.53 -15.94
C ARG A 70 -37.45 -25.14 -17.20
#